data_AF-A0A398DGU3-F1
#
_entry.id   AF-A0A398DGU3-F1
#
_cell.length_a   1.000
_cell.length_b   1.000
_cell.length_c   1.000
_cell.angle_alpha   90.00
_cell.angle_beta   90.00
_cell.angle_gamma   90.00
#
_symmetry.space_group_name_H-M   'P 1'
#
loop_
_entity.id
_entity.type
_entity.pdbx_description
1 polymer ?
#
loop_
_entity_poly.entity_id
_entity_poly.type
_entity_poly.pdbx_seq_one_letter_code
_entity_poly.pdbx_strand_id
1 'polypeptide(L)'
;MSSNYYIETGTSSVTAWSVARIPFEPKGWLLEFRNQLRSAVAGLPSVDGRILYAAYGSPISKYADVENLLIYNIGPAQLSNATTKGLVFKRSYQISRDCPVQLSSPVLHQYEYLLLDDRFLSIEGQDNRPLASLSFELTTFALHSCASVWYAAKMGNITLRQRCHVAKPWGISIVINSPSSLRIACSTIVKPLIDGITSALHCHDGSNIDYVSGQLGKNLGLSNDALVRSLLEDGNHALFGRTNLLHPFRNNLQWNPKDDYCTYCSIECLYDLPVKSLEITALIFDIGQHDTI
;
A
#
# COMPACT_ATOMS: atom_id res chain seq x y z
N MET A 1 25.93 8.31 26.08
CA MET A 1 25.56 7.10 25.33
C MET A 1 25.11 7.54 23.95
N SER A 2 25.59 6.92 22.88
CA SER A 2 25.15 7.25 21.52
C SER A 2 23.69 6.84 21.32
N SER A 3 22.93 7.63 20.56
CA SER A 3 21.51 7.34 20.27
C SER A 3 21.36 6.08 19.39
N ASN A 4 20.20 5.41 19.47
CA ASN A 4 19.85 4.27 18.61
C ASN A 4 19.20 4.69 17.28
N TYR A 5 18.88 5.98 17.15
CA TYR A 5 18.26 6.54 15.96
C TYR A 5 18.58 8.03 15.84
N TYR A 6 18.39 8.58 14.64
CA TYR A 6 18.49 10.00 14.35
C TYR A 6 17.37 10.39 13.37
N ILE A 7 16.81 11.59 13.56
CA ILE A 7 15.78 12.15 12.69
C ILE A 7 16.27 13.52 12.24
N GLU A 8 16.37 13.70 10.93
CA GLU A 8 16.60 14.97 10.27
C GLU A 8 15.27 15.48 9.71
N THR A 9 14.94 16.73 10.03
CA THR A 9 13.73 17.39 9.53
C THR A 9 14.11 18.59 8.69
N GLY A 10 13.56 18.67 7.48
CA GLY A 10 13.58 19.84 6.62
C GLY A 10 12.17 20.43 6.44
N THR A 11 12.07 21.50 5.66
CA THR A 11 10.78 22.15 5.35
C THR A 11 9.84 21.27 4.52
N SER A 12 10.41 20.36 3.72
CA SER A 12 9.69 19.48 2.81
C SER A 12 10.19 18.04 2.84
N SER A 13 10.94 17.68 3.89
CA SER A 13 11.55 16.38 4.04
C SER A 13 11.63 15.95 5.50
N VAL A 14 11.52 14.65 5.74
CA VAL A 14 11.89 14.00 6.99
C VAL A 14 12.68 12.75 6.63
N THR A 15 13.91 12.65 7.12
CA THR A 15 14.72 11.46 6.97
C THR A 15 15.09 10.93 8.35
N ALA A 16 14.93 9.64 8.57
CA ALA A 16 15.31 9.00 9.82
C ALA A 16 16.17 7.78 9.58
N TRP A 17 17.13 7.56 10.48
CA TRP A 17 18.02 6.41 10.49
C TRP A 17 17.90 5.69 11.82
N SER A 18 17.95 4.35 11.79
CA SER A 18 17.91 3.56 13.00
C SER A 18 18.72 2.26 12.90
N VAL A 19 19.17 1.78 14.05
CA VAL A 19 19.83 0.48 14.21
C VAL A 19 18.83 -0.68 14.19
N ALA A 20 17.52 -0.42 14.34
CA ALA A 20 16.47 -1.44 14.24
C ALA A 20 15.17 -0.88 13.63
N ARG A 21 14.43 -1.71 12.90
CA ARG A 21 13.12 -1.31 12.34
C ARG A 21 12.07 -1.12 13.44
N ILE A 22 11.11 -0.23 13.18
CA ILE A 22 9.90 -0.08 13.99
C ILE A 22 8.99 -1.33 13.80
N PRO A 23 8.74 -2.15 14.84
CA PRO A 23 7.76 -3.23 14.79
C PRO A 23 6.34 -2.68 14.95
N PHE A 24 5.33 -3.55 14.74
CA PHE A 24 3.91 -3.22 14.93
C PHE A 24 3.60 -2.70 16.36
N GLU A 25 4.13 -3.37 17.38
CA GLU A 25 4.02 -2.99 18.79
C GLU A 25 5.39 -2.61 19.38
N PRO A 26 5.89 -1.39 19.11
CA PRO A 26 7.20 -0.97 19.60
C PRO A 26 7.18 -0.71 21.11
N LYS A 27 8.32 -0.96 21.74
CA LYS A 27 8.56 -0.74 23.18
C LYS A 27 9.90 -0.04 23.38
N GLY A 28 10.08 0.61 24.52
CA GLY A 28 11.32 1.33 24.87
C GLY A 28 11.67 2.40 23.82
N TRP A 29 12.96 2.49 23.47
CA TRP A 29 13.46 3.51 22.54
C TRP A 29 12.83 3.44 21.14
N LEU A 30 12.32 2.28 20.70
CA LEU A 30 11.60 2.16 19.41
C LEU A 30 10.24 2.86 19.45
N LEU A 31 9.58 2.89 20.62
CA LEU A 31 8.34 3.64 20.80
C LEU A 31 8.62 5.15 20.76
N GLU A 32 9.70 5.59 21.40
CA GLU A 32 10.17 6.97 21.37
C GLU A 32 10.53 7.39 19.94
N PHE A 33 11.31 6.56 19.24
CA PHE A 33 11.67 6.77 17.84
C PHE A 33 10.42 6.92 16.96
N ARG A 34 9.48 5.96 17.04
CA ARG A 34 8.23 6.02 16.30
C ARG A 34 7.48 7.32 16.59
N ASN A 35 7.33 7.70 17.86
CA ASN A 35 6.57 8.89 18.23
C ASN A 35 7.23 10.18 17.73
N GLN A 36 8.56 10.28 17.75
CA GLN A 36 9.27 11.43 17.19
C GLN A 36 9.18 11.48 15.68
N LEU A 37 9.33 10.34 14.99
CA LEU A 37 9.15 10.26 13.54
C LEU A 37 7.72 10.65 13.15
N ARG A 38 6.73 10.18 13.90
CA ARG A 38 5.31 10.58 13.75
C ARG A 38 5.10 12.07 13.84
N SER A 39 5.63 12.70 14.88
CA SER A 39 5.53 14.15 15.06
C SER A 39 6.23 14.91 13.94
N ALA A 40 7.39 14.43 13.48
CA ALA A 40 8.12 15.03 12.37
C ALA A 40 7.34 14.96 11.06
N VAL A 41 6.80 13.79 10.68
CA VAL A 41 6.03 13.65 9.43
C VAL A 41 4.70 14.39 9.47
N ALA A 42 4.07 14.50 10.65
CA ALA A 42 2.87 15.31 10.84
C ALA A 42 3.12 16.82 10.64
N GLY A 43 4.38 17.25 10.80
CA GLY A 43 4.81 18.62 10.54
C GLY A 43 5.03 18.94 9.05
N LEU A 44 4.97 17.95 8.15
CA LEU A 44 5.10 18.21 6.72
C LEU A 44 3.90 19.02 6.21
N PRO A 45 4.13 20.12 5.47
CA PRO A 45 3.04 20.97 5.00
C PRO A 45 2.21 20.28 3.92
N SER A 46 0.94 20.65 3.83
CA SER A 46 0.15 20.40 2.61
C SER A 46 0.49 21.47 1.59
N VAL A 47 1.05 21.07 0.45
CA VAL A 47 1.42 21.99 -0.64
C VAL A 47 0.69 21.54 -1.91
N ASP A 48 -0.03 22.46 -2.53
CA ASP A 48 -0.71 22.18 -3.80
C ASP A 48 0.30 21.80 -4.89
N GLY A 49 -0.08 20.81 -5.71
CA GLY A 49 0.79 20.25 -6.74
C GLY A 49 1.93 19.38 -6.20
N ARG A 50 1.93 19.04 -4.90
CA ARG A 50 2.90 18.11 -4.32
C ARG A 50 2.25 16.86 -3.76
N ILE A 51 2.99 15.76 -3.86
CA ILE A 51 2.65 14.46 -3.31
C ILE A 51 3.64 14.06 -2.23
N LEU A 52 3.22 13.19 -1.33
CA LEU A 52 4.16 12.54 -0.41
C LEU A 52 4.83 11.36 -1.09
N TYR A 53 6.15 11.37 -1.15
CA TYR A 53 6.99 10.22 -1.43
C TYR A 53 7.54 9.66 -0.14
N ALA A 54 7.39 8.35 0.08
CA ALA A 54 7.91 7.64 1.23
C ALA A 54 8.84 6.49 0.78
N ALA A 55 10.02 6.36 1.38
CA ALA A 55 10.92 5.25 1.06
C ALA A 55 11.50 4.59 2.30
N TYR A 56 11.60 3.25 2.25
CA TYR A 56 12.23 2.46 3.29
C TYR A 56 13.50 1.79 2.74
N GLY A 57 14.64 2.28 3.22
CA GLY A 57 15.99 1.78 2.90
C GLY A 57 16.48 0.80 3.96
N SER A 58 16.98 -0.37 3.54
CA SER A 58 17.61 -1.34 4.44
C SER A 58 18.26 -2.48 3.65
N PRO A 59 19.49 -2.92 3.98
CA PRO A 59 20.09 -4.12 3.39
C PRO A 59 19.42 -5.43 3.83
N ILE A 60 18.54 -5.39 4.84
CA ILE A 60 17.89 -6.57 5.37
C ILE A 60 16.71 -6.96 4.45
N SER A 61 16.79 -8.14 3.85
CA SER A 61 15.78 -8.68 2.93
C SER A 61 14.61 -9.41 3.60
N LYS A 62 14.55 -9.45 4.94
CA LYS A 62 13.45 -10.11 5.67
C LYS A 62 12.11 -9.47 5.31
N TYR A 63 11.18 -10.29 4.80
CA TYR A 63 9.84 -9.88 4.40
C TYR A 63 9.14 -9.03 5.45
N ALA A 64 8.58 -7.91 4.97
CA ALA A 64 7.73 -6.98 5.69
C ALA A 64 7.04 -6.08 4.66
N ASP A 65 5.74 -5.87 4.84
CA ASP A 65 4.97 -5.05 3.91
C ASP A 65 5.42 -3.59 4.03
N VAL A 66 5.64 -2.96 2.88
CA VAL A 66 6.33 -1.67 2.79
C VAL A 66 5.43 -0.56 3.33
N GLU A 67 4.14 -0.66 3.07
CA GLU A 67 3.11 0.22 3.62
C GLU A 67 2.98 0.07 5.13
N ASN A 68 3.19 -1.14 5.67
CA ASN A 68 3.24 -1.35 7.11
C ASN A 68 4.41 -0.58 7.75
N LEU A 69 5.58 -0.62 7.11
CA LEU A 69 6.78 0.06 7.58
C LEU A 69 6.68 1.59 7.49
N LEU A 70 6.14 2.11 6.38
CA LEU A 70 6.18 3.54 6.08
C LEU A 70 4.92 4.30 6.50
N ILE A 71 3.77 3.64 6.56
CA ILE A 71 2.47 4.30 6.68
C ILE A 71 1.71 3.78 7.89
N TYR A 72 1.43 2.48 7.97
CA TYR A 72 0.58 1.93 9.03
C TYR A 72 1.22 2.08 10.41
N ASN A 73 2.47 1.61 10.58
CA ASN A 73 3.16 1.67 11.88
C ASN A 73 3.46 3.10 12.31
N ILE A 74 3.58 4.03 11.37
CA ILE A 74 3.72 5.46 11.66
C ILE A 74 2.36 6.06 12.03
N GLY A 75 1.27 5.62 11.42
CA GLY A 75 -0.06 6.09 11.73
C GLY A 75 -0.61 6.91 10.57
N PRO A 76 -1.52 6.35 9.76
CA PRO A 76 -2.09 6.99 8.58
C PRO A 76 -2.55 8.43 8.77
N ALA A 77 -3.21 8.72 9.90
CA ALA A 77 -3.71 10.06 10.22
C ALA A 77 -2.61 11.13 10.26
N GLN A 78 -1.38 10.77 10.65
CA GLN A 78 -0.25 11.70 10.71
C GLN A 78 0.26 12.11 9.32
N LEU A 79 -0.01 11.31 8.31
CA LEU A 79 0.40 11.55 6.92
C LEU A 79 -0.72 12.17 6.09
N SER A 80 -1.92 12.33 6.64
CA SER A 80 -3.12 12.69 5.88
C SER A 80 -3.00 14.05 5.18
N ASN A 81 -2.40 15.05 5.84
CA ASN A 81 -2.21 16.37 5.25
C ASN A 81 -1.33 16.32 3.98
N ALA A 82 -0.25 15.56 4.02
CA ALA A 82 0.71 15.44 2.92
C ALA A 82 0.26 14.50 1.78
N THR A 83 -0.86 13.78 1.96
CA THR A 83 -1.28 12.69 1.05
C THR A 83 -2.61 12.96 0.35
N THR A 84 -3.05 14.22 0.26
CA THR A 84 -4.34 14.57 -0.36
C THR A 84 -4.29 14.60 -1.89
N LYS A 85 -3.12 14.85 -2.49
CA LYS A 85 -2.91 14.84 -3.94
C LYS A 85 -2.40 13.50 -4.45
N GLY A 86 -1.68 12.79 -3.60
CA GLY A 86 -1.13 11.49 -3.93
C GLY A 86 -0.18 10.98 -2.87
N LEU A 87 0.22 9.74 -3.04
CA LEU A 87 1.17 9.03 -2.18
C LEU A 87 1.98 8.08 -3.03
N VAL A 88 3.30 8.13 -2.88
CA VAL A 88 4.21 7.12 -3.41
C VAL A 88 4.89 6.43 -2.24
N PHE A 89 5.02 5.11 -2.29
CA PHE A 89 5.93 4.40 -1.42
C PHE A 89 6.85 3.44 -2.18
N LYS A 90 8.07 3.26 -1.67
CA LYS A 90 9.08 2.37 -2.26
C LYS A 90 9.90 1.63 -1.20
N ARG A 91 10.25 0.37 -1.51
CA ARG A 91 11.30 -0.41 -0.83
C ARG A 91 12.63 -0.26 -1.56
N SER A 92 13.70 0.09 -0.83
CA SER A 92 15.07 0.07 -1.34
C SER A 92 15.94 -0.89 -0.53
N TYR A 93 16.56 -1.88 -1.15
CA TYR A 93 17.44 -2.85 -0.47
C TYR A 93 18.81 -2.27 -0.06
N GLN A 94 18.94 -0.95 -0.07
CA GLN A 94 20.13 -0.21 0.35
C GLN A 94 19.71 1.03 1.15
N ILE A 95 20.63 1.55 1.95
CA ILE A 95 20.51 2.86 2.57
C ILE A 95 21.01 3.88 1.54
N SER A 96 20.18 4.83 1.15
CA SER A 96 20.45 5.80 0.07
C SER A 96 21.40 6.91 0.51
N ARG A 97 21.43 7.22 1.80
CA ARG A 97 22.22 8.31 2.39
C ARG A 97 22.78 7.92 3.74
N ASP A 98 24.05 8.22 3.98
CA ASP A 98 24.70 8.00 5.25
C ASP A 98 24.04 8.81 6.38
N CYS A 99 23.99 8.22 7.58
CA CYS A 99 23.53 8.94 8.76
C CYS A 99 24.56 10.02 9.12
N PRO A 100 24.17 11.28 9.34
CA PRO A 100 25.11 12.37 9.62
C PRO A 100 25.73 12.29 11.01
N VAL A 101 25.27 11.35 11.85
CA VAL A 101 25.76 11.14 13.21
C VAL A 101 26.07 9.67 13.44
N GLN A 102 27.01 9.40 14.34
CA GLN A 102 27.31 8.04 14.78
C GLN A 102 26.22 7.55 15.75
N LEU A 103 25.56 6.45 15.39
CA LEU A 103 24.63 5.74 16.27
C LEU A 103 25.36 4.74 17.18
N SER A 104 24.64 4.15 18.13
CA SER A 104 25.12 3.11 19.04
C SER A 104 25.59 1.82 18.33
N SER A 105 25.18 1.61 17.08
CA SER A 105 25.50 0.47 16.23
C SER A 105 25.39 0.90 14.76
N PRO A 106 25.86 0.07 13.80
CA PRO A 106 25.68 0.36 12.38
C PRO A 106 24.22 0.66 12.04
N VAL A 107 24.02 1.64 11.15
CA VAL A 107 22.69 1.99 10.65
C VAL A 107 22.20 0.86 9.76
N LEU A 108 21.00 0.35 10.04
CA LEU A 108 20.41 -0.77 9.29
C LEU A 108 19.10 -0.38 8.60
N HIS A 109 18.52 0.75 8.98
CA HIS A 109 17.19 1.18 8.54
C HIS A 109 17.18 2.67 8.27
N GLN A 110 16.57 3.06 7.16
CA GLN A 110 16.35 4.43 6.75
C GLN A 110 14.88 4.60 6.35
N TYR A 111 14.27 5.69 6.81
CA TYR A 111 12.92 6.11 6.47
C TYR A 111 13.02 7.50 5.84
N GLU A 112 12.50 7.67 4.64
CA GLU A 112 12.50 8.95 3.95
C GLU A 112 11.06 9.36 3.63
N TYR A 113 10.73 10.61 3.89
CA TYR A 113 9.47 11.25 3.55
C TYR A 113 9.78 12.57 2.86
N LEU A 114 9.38 12.73 1.60
CA LEU A 114 9.69 13.90 0.78
C LEU A 114 8.40 14.43 0.16
N LEU A 115 8.23 15.74 0.10
CA LEU A 115 7.20 16.36 -0.74
C LEU A 115 7.79 16.65 -2.12
N LEU A 116 7.32 15.91 -3.13
CA LEU A 116 7.76 16.05 -4.52
C LEU A 116 6.66 16.74 -5.34
N ASP A 117 7.03 17.46 -6.41
CA ASP A 117 6.03 17.92 -7.38
C ASP A 117 5.33 16.70 -8.03
N ASP A 118 4.02 16.80 -8.23
CA ASP A 118 3.19 15.74 -8.85
C ASP A 118 3.67 15.32 -10.25
N ARG A 119 4.29 16.24 -10.99
CA ARG A 119 4.96 15.98 -12.28
C ARG A 119 6.04 14.90 -12.20
N PHE A 120 6.56 14.58 -11.02
CA PHE A 120 7.52 13.50 -10.81
C PHE A 120 6.86 12.12 -10.62
N LEU A 121 5.53 11.99 -10.76
CA LEU A 121 4.84 10.70 -10.82
C LEU A 121 5.26 9.83 -12.03
N SER A 122 6.18 10.30 -12.88
CA SER A 122 6.93 9.47 -13.82
C SER A 122 7.94 8.59 -13.05
N ILE A 123 7.43 7.60 -12.31
CA ILE A 123 8.25 6.86 -11.37
C ILE A 123 9.02 5.74 -12.09
N GLU A 124 10.31 5.65 -11.75
CA GLU A 124 11.26 4.57 -12.01
C GLU A 124 10.59 3.18 -12.09
N GLY A 125 10.95 2.37 -13.08
CA GLY A 125 10.47 1.00 -13.23
C GLY A 125 9.27 0.83 -14.16
N GLN A 126 8.74 1.90 -14.76
CA GLN A 126 7.88 1.80 -15.95
C GLN A 126 8.68 1.47 -17.22
N ASP A 127 9.56 0.46 -17.19
CA ASP A 127 10.09 -0.17 -18.42
C ASP A 127 8.98 -0.96 -19.17
N ASN A 128 7.71 -0.53 -19.02
CA ASN A 128 6.53 -1.04 -19.73
C ASN A 128 6.39 -2.56 -19.67
N ARG A 129 6.52 -3.15 -18.48
CA ARG A 129 6.15 -4.56 -18.24
C ARG A 129 4.85 -4.65 -17.44
N PRO A 130 3.71 -4.21 -18.01
CA PRO A 130 2.42 -4.33 -17.36
C PRO A 130 2.07 -5.82 -17.21
N LEU A 131 1.63 -6.20 -16.02
CA LEU A 131 1.20 -7.55 -15.67
C LEU A 131 -0.32 -7.67 -15.71
N ALA A 132 -1.01 -6.66 -15.18
CA ALA A 132 -2.46 -6.57 -15.19
C ALA A 132 -2.92 -5.10 -15.13
N SER A 133 -4.11 -4.83 -15.65
CA SER A 133 -4.82 -3.57 -15.46
C SER A 133 -6.23 -3.82 -14.94
N LEU A 134 -6.68 -2.97 -14.02
CA LEU A 134 -8.02 -3.03 -13.44
C LEU A 134 -8.70 -1.66 -13.59
N SER A 135 -10.01 -1.67 -13.82
CA SER A 135 -10.85 -0.47 -13.75
C SER A 135 -12.20 -0.81 -13.10
N PHE A 136 -12.58 -0.04 -12.08
CA PHE A 136 -13.81 -0.27 -11.32
C PHE A 136 -14.28 1.01 -10.62
N GLU A 137 -15.54 1.01 -10.20
CA GLU A 137 -16.15 2.13 -9.48
C GLU A 137 -16.36 1.81 -7.99
N LEU A 138 -16.21 2.82 -7.15
CA LEU A 138 -16.46 2.73 -5.71
C LEU A 138 -17.13 3.99 -5.15
N THR A 139 -17.71 3.84 -3.97
CA THR A 139 -18.05 5.01 -3.14
C THR A 139 -16.87 5.35 -2.23
N THR A 140 -16.83 6.58 -1.71
CA THR A 140 -15.80 7.03 -0.76
C THR A 140 -15.70 6.16 0.48
N PHE A 141 -16.85 5.78 1.06
CA PHE A 141 -16.88 4.93 2.25
C PHE A 141 -16.30 3.54 1.98
N ALA A 142 -16.55 3.00 0.79
CA ALA A 142 -16.08 1.69 0.40
C ALA A 142 -14.54 1.60 0.24
N LEU A 143 -13.84 2.72 0.03
CA LEU A 143 -12.37 2.73 -0.04
C LEU A 143 -11.67 2.27 1.24
N HIS A 144 -12.33 2.39 2.39
CA HIS A 144 -11.76 1.98 3.67
C HIS A 144 -11.97 0.49 3.99
N SER A 145 -12.58 -0.26 3.07
CA SER A 145 -12.91 -1.66 3.25
C SER A 145 -12.24 -2.52 2.18
N CYS A 146 -11.29 -3.36 2.60
CA CYS A 146 -10.65 -4.34 1.72
C CYS A 146 -11.69 -5.21 1.00
N ALA A 147 -12.75 -5.63 1.70
CA ALA A 147 -13.83 -6.41 1.11
C ALA A 147 -14.57 -5.66 -0.01
N SER A 148 -14.87 -4.39 0.20
CA SER A 148 -15.59 -3.58 -0.78
C SER A 148 -14.72 -3.28 -2.01
N VAL A 149 -13.43 -3.00 -1.80
CA VAL A 149 -12.45 -2.86 -2.89
C VAL A 149 -12.32 -4.16 -3.68
N TRP A 150 -12.15 -5.30 -3.00
CA TRP A 150 -12.07 -6.62 -3.63
C TRP A 150 -13.30 -6.90 -4.50
N TYR A 151 -14.50 -6.67 -3.95
CA TYR A 151 -15.75 -6.94 -4.66
C TYR A 151 -15.89 -6.05 -5.89
N ALA A 152 -15.64 -4.75 -5.77
CA ALA A 152 -15.71 -3.83 -6.90
C ALA A 152 -14.67 -4.16 -7.98
N ALA A 153 -13.44 -4.51 -7.58
CA ALA A 153 -12.40 -4.92 -8.51
C ALA A 153 -12.75 -6.22 -9.25
N LYS A 154 -13.31 -7.24 -8.55
CA LYS A 154 -13.79 -8.49 -9.16
C LYS A 154 -14.98 -8.29 -10.11
N MET A 155 -15.84 -7.33 -9.81
CA MET A 155 -17.00 -6.98 -10.65
C MET A 155 -16.65 -6.01 -11.79
N GLY A 156 -15.50 -5.34 -11.69
CA GLY A 156 -15.00 -4.41 -12.70
C GLY A 156 -14.29 -5.11 -13.85
N ASN A 157 -13.53 -4.32 -14.61
CA ASN A 157 -12.76 -4.81 -15.75
C ASN A 157 -11.35 -5.19 -15.29
N ILE A 158 -10.99 -6.47 -15.41
CA ILE A 158 -9.62 -6.95 -15.20
C ILE A 158 -9.07 -7.44 -16.53
N THR A 159 -7.88 -6.96 -16.91
CA THR A 159 -7.14 -7.44 -18.08
C THR A 159 -5.78 -7.93 -17.64
N LEU A 160 -5.51 -9.23 -17.81
CA LEU A 160 -4.19 -9.81 -17.61
C LEU A 160 -3.35 -9.71 -18.89
N ARG A 161 -2.09 -9.31 -18.77
CA ARG A 161 -1.12 -9.29 -19.87
C ARG A 161 -0.30 -10.57 -19.95
N GLN A 162 -0.27 -11.34 -18.87
CA GLN A 162 0.31 -12.68 -18.81
C GLN A 162 -0.58 -13.62 -18.00
N ARG A 163 -0.42 -14.92 -18.23
CA ARG A 163 -1.17 -15.97 -17.50
C ARG A 163 -0.34 -16.70 -16.45
N CYS A 164 0.97 -16.44 -16.38
CA CYS A 164 1.82 -17.04 -15.37
C CYS A 164 1.72 -16.29 -14.04
N HIS A 165 1.77 -17.06 -12.95
CA HIS A 165 1.72 -16.50 -11.61
C HIS A 165 2.97 -15.67 -11.31
N VAL A 166 2.76 -14.54 -10.65
CA VAL A 166 3.82 -13.65 -10.19
C VAL A 166 4.13 -13.96 -8.74
N ALA A 167 5.37 -14.40 -8.46
CA ALA A 167 5.88 -14.66 -7.12
C ALA A 167 7.24 -13.98 -6.92
N LYS A 168 7.28 -12.69 -7.28
CA LYS A 168 8.47 -11.83 -7.24
C LYS A 168 8.02 -10.38 -6.98
N PRO A 169 8.94 -9.49 -6.59
CA PRO A 169 8.61 -8.08 -6.38
C PRO A 169 7.87 -7.45 -7.57
N TRP A 170 6.85 -6.66 -7.27
CA TRP A 170 6.02 -5.95 -8.24
C TRP A 170 5.65 -4.56 -7.73
N GLY A 171 5.11 -3.75 -8.64
CA GLY A 171 4.65 -2.39 -8.38
C GLY A 171 3.21 -2.20 -8.82
N ILE A 172 2.54 -1.23 -8.20
CA ILE A 172 1.18 -0.81 -8.55
C ILE A 172 1.11 0.70 -8.72
N SER A 173 0.49 1.15 -9.81
CA SER A 173 0.09 2.54 -9.99
C SER A 173 -1.42 2.62 -9.96
N ILE A 174 -1.97 3.52 -9.16
CA ILE A 174 -3.40 3.71 -8.97
C ILE A 174 -3.75 5.16 -9.25
N VAL A 175 -4.76 5.36 -10.09
CA VAL A 175 -5.39 6.66 -10.31
C VAL A 175 -6.79 6.59 -9.72
N ILE A 176 -7.11 7.56 -8.86
CA ILE A 176 -8.41 7.75 -8.24
C ILE A 176 -9.01 9.03 -8.84
N ASN A 177 -9.97 8.87 -9.76
CA ASN A 177 -10.79 9.99 -10.20
C ASN A 177 -11.90 10.19 -9.17
N SER A 178 -11.98 11.39 -8.61
CA SER A 178 -12.86 11.76 -7.51
C SER A 178 -13.65 13.02 -7.84
N PRO A 179 -14.85 13.19 -7.24
CA PRO A 179 -15.54 14.47 -7.21
C PRO A 179 -14.66 15.63 -6.75
N SER A 180 -14.82 16.79 -7.38
CA SER A 180 -14.09 18.02 -7.02
C SER A 180 -14.36 18.52 -5.59
N SER A 181 -15.51 18.16 -5.03
CA SER A 181 -15.94 18.50 -3.66
C SER A 181 -15.33 17.62 -2.57
N LEU A 182 -14.64 16.53 -2.94
CA LEU A 182 -14.05 15.58 -1.99
C LEU A 182 -12.55 15.76 -1.85
N ARG A 183 -12.00 15.32 -0.73
CA ARG A 183 -10.56 15.16 -0.53
C ARG A 183 -10.31 13.80 0.11
N ILE A 184 -9.42 13.03 -0.48
CA ILE A 184 -9.06 11.69 -0.06
C ILE A 184 -7.64 11.74 0.48
N ALA A 185 -7.44 11.32 1.73
CA ALA A 185 -6.11 11.15 2.29
C ALA A 185 -5.59 9.75 1.93
N CYS A 186 -4.71 9.65 0.94
CA CYS A 186 -4.23 8.35 0.42
C CYS A 186 -3.63 7.47 1.52
N SER A 187 -2.95 8.06 2.51
CA SER A 187 -2.41 7.35 3.67
C SER A 187 -3.44 6.49 4.41
N THR A 188 -4.72 6.89 4.42
CA THR A 188 -5.81 6.22 5.16
C THR A 188 -6.51 5.12 4.36
N ILE A 189 -6.31 5.07 3.04
CA ILE A 189 -6.96 4.11 2.13
C ILE A 189 -5.98 3.16 1.46
N VAL A 190 -4.69 3.49 1.42
CA VAL A 190 -3.65 2.74 0.70
C VAL A 190 -3.63 1.26 1.08
N LYS A 191 -3.74 0.93 2.37
CA LYS A 191 -3.73 -0.47 2.81
C LYS A 191 -4.99 -1.22 2.35
N PRO A 192 -6.23 -0.81 2.69
CA PRO A 192 -7.42 -1.45 2.16
C PRO A 192 -7.46 -1.56 0.63
N LEU A 193 -6.93 -0.55 -0.07
CA LEU A 193 -6.91 -0.50 -1.52
C LEU A 193 -5.94 -1.53 -2.12
N ILE A 194 -4.71 -1.61 -1.61
CA ILE A 194 -3.71 -2.60 -2.04
C ILE A 194 -4.16 -4.00 -1.65
N ASP A 195 -4.60 -4.22 -0.40
CA ASP A 195 -5.06 -5.51 0.08
C ASP A 195 -6.23 -6.00 -0.81
N GLY A 196 -7.19 -5.13 -1.11
CA GLY A 196 -8.37 -5.47 -1.92
C GLY A 196 -8.07 -5.75 -3.39
N ILE A 197 -7.24 -4.91 -4.04
CA ILE A 197 -6.81 -5.12 -5.43
C ILE A 197 -5.97 -6.40 -5.55
N THR A 198 -5.00 -6.59 -4.67
CA THR A 198 -4.17 -7.81 -4.63
C THR A 198 -5.04 -9.04 -4.41
N SER A 199 -6.02 -8.96 -3.51
CA SER A 199 -6.99 -10.02 -3.28
C SER A 199 -7.85 -10.35 -4.51
N ALA A 200 -8.23 -9.35 -5.31
CA ALA A 200 -9.01 -9.57 -6.53
C ALA A 200 -8.20 -10.31 -7.61
N LEU A 201 -6.88 -10.20 -7.55
CA LEU A 201 -5.90 -10.89 -8.39
C LEU A 201 -5.42 -12.24 -7.81
N HIS A 202 -6.04 -12.69 -6.74
CA HIS A 202 -5.92 -14.06 -6.24
C HIS A 202 -7.20 -14.87 -6.53
N CYS A 203 -7.06 -16.19 -6.39
CA CYS A 203 -8.20 -17.06 -6.15
C CYS A 203 -8.05 -17.75 -4.79
N HIS A 204 -9.17 -17.90 -4.09
CA HIS A 204 -9.21 -18.58 -2.81
C HIS A 204 -9.02 -20.09 -3.00
N ASP A 205 -8.38 -20.78 -2.06
CA ASP A 205 -8.05 -22.20 -2.18
C ASP A 205 -9.21 -23.16 -1.91
N GLY A 206 -10.32 -22.65 -1.37
CA GLY A 206 -11.54 -23.41 -1.06
C GLY A 206 -11.67 -23.75 0.43
N SER A 207 -10.67 -23.44 1.25
CA SER A 207 -10.68 -23.71 2.68
C SER A 207 -11.79 -22.93 3.39
N ASN A 208 -12.72 -23.64 4.04
CA ASN A 208 -13.89 -23.05 4.73
C ASN A 208 -14.80 -22.21 3.81
N ILE A 209 -14.86 -22.52 2.51
CA ILE A 209 -15.52 -21.68 1.51
C ILE A 209 -16.98 -21.34 1.82
N ASP A 210 -17.76 -22.24 2.43
CA ASP A 210 -19.15 -21.96 2.78
C ASP A 210 -19.26 -20.89 3.87
N TYR A 211 -18.43 -20.98 4.92
CA TYR A 211 -18.38 -19.97 5.97
C TYR A 211 -17.81 -18.65 5.44
N VAL A 212 -16.71 -18.71 4.69
CA VAL A 212 -16.02 -17.54 4.16
C VAL A 212 -16.93 -16.77 3.20
N SER A 213 -17.56 -17.45 2.25
CA SER A 213 -18.46 -16.80 1.28
C SER A 213 -19.69 -16.20 1.96
N GLY A 214 -20.35 -16.92 2.88
CA GLY A 214 -21.49 -16.40 3.61
C GLY A 214 -21.16 -15.23 4.54
N GLN A 215 -20.02 -15.28 5.25
CA GLN A 215 -19.60 -14.17 6.12
C GLN A 215 -19.15 -12.95 5.31
N LEU A 216 -18.48 -13.16 4.17
CA LEU A 216 -18.10 -12.07 3.27
C LEU A 216 -19.33 -11.44 2.62
N GLY A 217 -20.32 -12.23 2.20
CA GLY A 217 -21.60 -11.75 1.69
C GLY A 217 -22.31 -10.85 2.70
N LYS A 218 -22.39 -11.27 3.97
CA LYS A 218 -22.93 -10.44 5.06
C LYS A 218 -22.15 -9.12 5.23
N ASN A 219 -20.82 -9.18 5.23
CA ASN A 219 -19.98 -7.98 5.35
C ASN A 219 -20.19 -6.99 4.20
N LEU A 220 -20.51 -7.50 3.00
CA LEU A 220 -20.80 -6.70 1.81
C LEU A 220 -22.27 -6.29 1.68
N GLY A 221 -23.15 -6.75 2.59
CA GLY A 221 -24.60 -6.53 2.48
C GLY A 221 -25.24 -7.27 1.30
N LEU A 222 -24.61 -8.34 0.81
CA LEU A 222 -25.11 -9.15 -0.29
C LEU A 222 -25.93 -10.34 0.24
N SER A 223 -27.03 -10.64 -0.44
CA SER A 223 -27.89 -11.79 -0.11
C SER A 223 -27.53 -13.07 -0.89
N ASN A 224 -26.58 -12.98 -1.83
CA ASN A 224 -26.24 -14.06 -2.75
C ASN A 224 -24.85 -14.64 -2.45
N ASP A 225 -24.80 -15.60 -1.54
CA ASP A 225 -23.56 -16.28 -1.14
C ASP A 225 -22.94 -17.08 -2.30
N ALA A 226 -23.76 -17.57 -3.24
CA ALA A 226 -23.28 -18.31 -4.41
C ALA A 226 -22.46 -17.41 -5.36
N LEU A 227 -22.87 -16.15 -5.53
CA LEU A 227 -22.07 -15.17 -6.28
C LEU A 227 -20.73 -14.94 -5.58
N VAL A 228 -20.74 -14.65 -4.28
CA VAL A 228 -19.51 -14.38 -3.51
C VAL A 228 -18.55 -15.57 -3.58
N ARG A 229 -19.08 -16.79 -3.42
CA ARG A 229 -18.34 -18.03 -3.60
C ARG A 229 -17.73 -18.14 -4.99
N SER A 230 -18.51 -17.91 -6.04
CA SER A 230 -18.01 -17.99 -7.42
C SER A 230 -16.89 -16.97 -7.69
N LEU A 231 -16.97 -15.76 -7.14
CA LEU A 231 -15.93 -14.74 -7.27
C LEU A 231 -14.65 -15.11 -6.49
N LEU A 232 -14.77 -15.74 -5.33
CA LEU A 232 -13.63 -16.23 -4.56
C LEU A 232 -12.91 -17.38 -5.27
N GLU A 233 -13.67 -18.28 -5.90
CA GLU A 233 -13.14 -19.45 -6.62
C GLU A 233 -12.64 -19.11 -8.05
N ASP A 234 -12.99 -17.94 -8.60
CA ASP A 234 -12.60 -17.49 -9.94
C ASP A 234 -11.08 -17.36 -10.11
N GLY A 235 -10.51 -18.29 -10.86
CA GLY A 235 -9.09 -18.33 -11.21
C GLY A 235 -8.73 -17.60 -12.51
N ASN A 236 -9.70 -17.09 -13.29
CA ASN A 236 -9.42 -16.47 -14.59
C ASN A 236 -8.56 -15.22 -14.49
N HIS A 237 -8.62 -14.55 -13.34
CA HIS A 237 -7.90 -13.31 -13.05
C HIS A 237 -6.81 -13.47 -11.97
N ALA A 238 -6.43 -14.71 -11.63
CA ALA A 238 -5.54 -15.01 -10.52
C ALA A 238 -4.04 -14.78 -10.86
N LEU A 239 -3.64 -13.53 -11.12
CA LEU A 239 -2.24 -13.16 -11.39
C LEU A 239 -1.27 -13.63 -10.29
N PHE A 240 -1.70 -13.60 -9.02
CA PHE A 240 -0.88 -14.03 -7.88
C PHE A 240 -1.20 -15.46 -7.43
N GLY A 241 -2.01 -16.17 -8.21
CA GLY A 241 -2.34 -17.57 -8.02
C GLY A 241 -3.29 -17.86 -6.85
N ARG A 242 -3.39 -19.15 -6.53
CA ARG A 242 -4.30 -19.69 -5.51
C ARG A 242 -3.68 -19.60 -4.11
N THR A 243 -4.46 -19.17 -3.13
CA THR A 243 -4.02 -19.14 -1.72
C THR A 243 -5.19 -19.18 -0.74
N ASN A 244 -4.91 -19.43 0.53
CA ASN A 244 -5.88 -19.25 1.62
C ASN A 244 -6.11 -17.75 1.86
N LEU A 245 -6.84 -17.13 0.92
CA LEU A 245 -7.02 -15.68 0.82
C LEU A 245 -7.77 -15.10 2.02
N LEU A 246 -8.69 -15.88 2.60
CA LEU A 246 -9.56 -15.49 3.68
C LEU A 246 -9.69 -16.66 4.64
N HIS A 247 -9.47 -16.41 5.91
CA HIS A 247 -9.71 -17.42 6.95
C HIS A 247 -10.54 -16.84 8.10
N PRO A 248 -11.28 -17.70 8.81
CA PRO A 248 -11.99 -17.30 10.02
C PRO A 248 -11.02 -16.70 11.05
N PHE A 249 -11.34 -15.52 11.55
CA PHE A 249 -10.57 -14.86 12.60
C PHE A 249 -11.50 -14.18 13.61
N ARG A 250 -11.48 -14.67 14.85
CA ARG A 250 -12.44 -14.28 15.89
C ARG A 250 -13.87 -14.43 15.35
N ASN A 251 -14.66 -13.35 15.38
CA ASN A 251 -16.05 -13.33 14.89
C ASN A 251 -16.17 -12.75 13.47
N ASN A 252 -15.08 -12.73 12.69
CA ASN A 252 -15.06 -12.17 11.34
C ASN A 252 -14.07 -12.94 10.45
N LEU A 253 -13.67 -12.32 9.33
CA LEU A 253 -12.69 -12.81 8.38
C LEU A 253 -11.41 -11.99 8.48
N GLN A 254 -10.27 -12.65 8.27
CA GLN A 254 -8.99 -11.99 8.05
C GLN A 254 -8.52 -12.22 6.61
N TRP A 255 -8.18 -11.12 5.94
CA TRP A 255 -7.57 -11.14 4.62
C TRP A 255 -6.09 -11.51 4.72
N ASN A 256 -5.63 -12.31 3.76
CA ASN A 256 -4.26 -12.74 3.64
C ASN A 256 -3.81 -12.73 2.16
N PRO A 257 -3.86 -11.56 1.49
CA PRO A 257 -3.25 -11.40 0.17
C PRO A 257 -1.73 -11.60 0.28
N LYS A 258 -1.07 -11.98 -0.83
CA LYS A 258 0.39 -11.99 -0.92
C LYS A 258 0.92 -10.63 -1.40
N ASP A 259 0.59 -9.59 -0.63
CA ASP A 259 1.01 -8.21 -0.87
C ASP A 259 2.44 -7.92 -0.38
N ASP A 260 3.11 -8.89 0.25
CA ASP A 260 4.50 -8.84 0.69
C ASP A 260 5.50 -8.63 -0.46
N TYR A 261 5.09 -8.94 -1.70
CA TYR A 261 5.83 -8.63 -2.93
C TYR A 261 5.53 -7.24 -3.51
N CYS A 262 4.58 -6.49 -2.96
CA CYS A 262 4.31 -5.10 -3.34
C CYS A 262 5.40 -4.18 -2.78
N THR A 263 6.43 -3.94 -3.59
CA THR A 263 7.57 -3.13 -3.18
C THR A 263 7.50 -1.68 -3.61
N TYR A 264 6.49 -1.35 -4.42
CA TYR A 264 6.31 -0.04 -5.00
C TYR A 264 4.82 0.27 -5.18
N CYS A 265 4.39 1.45 -4.77
CA CYS A 265 3.04 1.93 -5.02
C CYS A 265 3.07 3.43 -5.35
N SER A 266 2.28 3.84 -6.35
CA SER A 266 1.87 5.22 -6.56
C SER A 266 0.36 5.33 -6.56
N ILE A 267 -0.16 6.32 -5.84
CA ILE A 267 -1.55 6.71 -5.85
C ILE A 267 -1.62 8.18 -6.24
N GLU A 268 -2.40 8.47 -7.28
CA GLU A 268 -2.72 9.83 -7.72
C GLU A 268 -4.22 10.07 -7.54
N CYS A 269 -4.58 11.22 -6.97
CA CYS A 269 -5.97 11.64 -6.79
C CYS A 269 -6.29 12.81 -7.72
N LEU A 270 -7.13 12.56 -8.73
CA LEU A 270 -7.64 13.55 -9.67
C LEU A 270 -9.04 13.98 -9.22
N TYR A 271 -9.31 15.29 -9.19
CA TYR A 271 -10.50 15.86 -8.55
C TYR A 271 -11.45 16.52 -9.55
N ASP A 272 -11.71 15.83 -10.66
CA ASP A 272 -12.33 16.42 -11.86
C ASP A 272 -13.74 15.88 -12.16
N LEU A 273 -14.25 14.92 -11.37
CA LEU A 273 -15.55 14.31 -11.64
C LEU A 273 -16.73 15.18 -11.12
N PRO A 274 -17.86 15.24 -11.86
CA PRO A 274 -19.08 15.90 -11.40
C PRO A 274 -20.01 14.99 -10.58
N VAL A 275 -19.81 13.68 -10.63
CA VAL A 275 -20.69 12.63 -10.07
C VAL A 275 -20.11 11.99 -8.82
N LYS A 276 -20.96 11.51 -7.90
CA LYS A 276 -20.60 11.05 -6.54
C LYS A 276 -19.79 9.74 -6.46
N SER A 277 -19.57 9.02 -7.56
CA SER A 277 -18.75 7.81 -7.60
C SER A 277 -17.28 8.15 -7.81
N LEU A 278 -16.42 7.24 -7.35
CA LEU A 278 -14.99 7.26 -7.64
C LEU A 278 -14.72 6.26 -8.74
N GLU A 279 -13.91 6.65 -9.72
CA GLU A 279 -13.39 5.72 -10.72
C GLU A 279 -11.94 5.39 -10.35
N ILE A 280 -11.66 4.11 -10.18
CA ILE A 280 -10.34 3.60 -9.85
C ILE A 280 -9.77 2.92 -11.07
N THR A 281 -8.57 3.31 -11.47
CA THR A 281 -7.76 2.57 -12.44
C THR A 281 -6.48 2.13 -11.77
N ALA A 282 -6.14 0.85 -11.90
CA ALA A 282 -4.90 0.30 -11.35
C ALA A 282 -4.10 -0.41 -12.43
N LEU A 283 -2.78 -0.20 -12.43
CA LEU A 283 -1.81 -0.88 -13.28
C LEU A 283 -0.84 -1.64 -12.39
N ILE A 284 -0.79 -2.96 -12.53
CA ILE A 284 0.22 -3.81 -11.90
C ILE A 284 1.35 -4.01 -12.89
N PHE A 285 2.59 -3.87 -12.45
CA PHE A 285 3.76 -4.00 -13.30
C PHE A 285 4.92 -4.69 -12.59
N ASP A 286 5.78 -5.30 -13.40
CA ASP A 286 7.05 -5.87 -12.95
C ASP A 286 8.03 -4.73 -12.72
N ILE A 287 8.55 -4.60 -11.50
CA ILE A 287 9.56 -3.56 -11.18
C ILE A 287 10.97 -3.94 -11.64
N GLY A 288 11.13 -5.13 -12.23
CA GLY A 288 12.44 -5.69 -12.56
C GLY A 288 13.20 -6.12 -11.31
N GLN A 289 14.17 -7.02 -11.49
CA GLN A 289 15.24 -7.10 -10.51
C GLN A 289 16.10 -5.87 -10.76
N HIS A 290 15.98 -4.82 -9.93
CA HIS A 290 17.13 -3.95 -9.78
C HIS A 290 18.23 -4.84 -9.23
N ASP A 291 19.23 -5.11 -10.07
CA ASP A 291 20.37 -5.94 -9.74
C ASP A 291 20.87 -5.56 -8.34
N THR A 292 20.72 -6.49 -7.41
CA THR A 292 21.59 -6.58 -6.26
C THR A 292 23.00 -6.73 -6.80
N ILE A 293 23.70 -5.61 -6.95
CA ILE A 293 25.16 -5.57 -7.01
C ILE A 293 25.66 -5.67 -5.57
#